data_AF-A0A7C7GKM1-F1
#
_entry.id   AF-A0A7C7GKM1-F1
#
_cell.length_a   1.000
_cell.length_b   1.000
_cell.length_c   1.000
_cell.angle_alpha   90.00
_cell.angle_beta   90.00
_cell.angle_gamma   90.00
#
_symmetry.space_group_name_H-M   'P 1'
#
loop_
_entity.id
_entity.type
_entity.pdbx_description
1 polymer ?
#
loop_
_entity_poly.entity_id
_entity_poly.type
_entity_poly.pdbx_seq_one_letter_code
_entity_poly.pdbx_strand_id
1 'polypeptide(L)'
;DTIIKHMEYDKSGDGWGQGDAVYACKIGKGNCTDYHSLFNALLRVQQTSAQFNIGFSIPKGLSGAVIGYHCWTEFYHEGEGWFPVDISEADKHPDQEDYYFGKLDNRRVKFTVGRDIPLPGGTTTDIVNFSVYPYVKVNGVSSRGFIPHFFYEVVN
;
A
#
# COMPACT_ATOMS: atom_id res chain seq x y z
N ASP A 1 -10.50 13.69 3.25
CA ASP A 1 -10.43 14.85 4.17
C ASP A 1 -9.30 14.86 5.21
N THR A 2 -9.49 14.38 6.46
CA THR A 2 -8.57 14.69 7.58
C THR A 2 -7.11 14.33 7.30
N ILE A 3 -6.87 13.15 6.73
CA ILE A 3 -5.52 12.69 6.38
C ILE A 3 -4.94 13.51 5.25
N ILE A 4 -5.71 13.80 4.19
CA ILE A 4 -5.27 14.63 3.06
C ILE A 4 -4.86 16.03 3.52
N LYS A 5 -5.59 16.60 4.50
CA LYS A 5 -5.25 17.92 5.08
C LYS A 5 -4.02 17.89 5.99
N HIS A 6 -3.69 16.73 6.55
CA HIS A 6 -2.62 16.56 7.54
C HIS A 6 -1.31 16.05 6.94
N MET A 7 -1.40 15.21 5.91
CA MET A 7 -0.28 14.54 5.26
C MET A 7 0.13 15.25 3.97
N GLU A 8 1.41 15.18 3.66
CA GLU A 8 2.00 15.54 2.37
C GLU A 8 2.71 14.31 1.77
N TYR A 9 2.51 14.06 0.48
CA TYR A 9 3.19 12.96 -0.23
C TYR A 9 4.66 13.33 -0.47
N ASP A 10 5.48 13.05 0.53
CA ASP A 10 6.89 13.41 0.58
C ASP A 10 7.72 12.20 1.02
N LYS A 11 8.70 11.85 0.17
CA LYS A 11 9.64 10.75 0.38
C LYS A 11 11.06 11.25 0.67
N SER A 12 11.19 12.51 1.08
CA SER A 12 12.45 13.09 1.53
C SER A 12 12.69 12.76 3.02
N GLY A 13 13.96 12.62 3.39
CA GLY A 13 14.35 12.22 4.73
C GLY A 13 14.09 10.75 5.04
N ASP A 14 14.05 10.44 6.35
CA ASP A 14 13.98 9.08 6.88
C ASP A 14 12.64 8.82 7.59
N GLY A 15 12.29 7.53 7.73
CA GLY A 15 11.13 7.05 8.50
C GLY A 15 9.86 6.80 7.67
N TRP A 16 9.72 7.42 6.50
CA TRP A 16 8.61 7.15 5.58
C TRP A 16 8.69 5.73 4.98
N GLY A 17 7.56 5.26 4.46
CA GLY A 17 7.41 3.98 3.77
C GLY A 17 7.35 2.76 4.68
N GLN A 18 7.48 2.96 5.99
CA GLN A 18 7.41 1.89 6.98
C GLN A 18 5.97 1.62 7.44
N GLY A 19 5.04 2.55 7.19
CA GLY A 19 3.67 2.44 7.67
C GLY A 19 3.54 2.62 9.18
N ASP A 20 4.46 3.35 9.80
CA ASP A 20 4.30 3.74 11.20
C ASP A 20 3.24 4.84 11.29
N ALA A 21 2.06 4.48 11.80
CA ALA A 21 0.95 5.41 11.94
C ALA A 21 1.25 6.55 12.94
N VAL A 22 2.13 6.33 13.93
CA VAL A 22 2.55 7.36 14.88
C VAL A 22 3.49 8.34 14.21
N TYR A 23 4.42 7.85 13.37
CA TYR A 23 5.25 8.70 12.52
C TYR A 23 4.39 9.55 11.59
N ALA A 24 3.49 8.92 10.82
CA ALA A 24 2.60 9.61 9.90
C ALA A 24 1.76 10.69 10.61
N CYS A 25 1.19 10.35 11.77
CA CYS A 25 0.42 11.29 12.59
C CYS A 25 1.26 12.47 13.10
N LYS A 26 2.52 12.25 13.49
CA LYS A 26 3.36 13.31 14.06
C LYS A 26 4.02 14.19 13.00
N ILE A 27 4.51 13.58 11.93
CA ILE A 27 5.34 14.25 10.93
C ILE A 27 4.49 14.81 9.79
N GLY A 28 3.36 14.17 9.47
CA GLY A 28 2.50 14.62 8.37
C GLY A 28 3.14 14.41 6.99
N LYS A 29 4.06 13.45 6.85
CA LYS A 29 4.76 13.16 5.59
C LYS A 29 4.90 11.67 5.36
N GLY A 30 4.92 11.27 4.10
CA GLY A 30 5.26 9.91 3.72
C GLY A 30 4.73 9.51 2.36
N ASN A 31 4.68 8.21 2.10
CA ASN A 31 4.13 7.65 0.87
C ASN A 31 2.79 6.95 1.09
N CYS A 32 2.28 6.26 0.07
CA CYS A 32 1.02 5.53 0.14
C CYS A 32 0.93 4.59 1.36
N THR A 33 2.02 3.94 1.76
CA THR A 33 2.06 3.07 2.94
C THR A 33 1.76 3.83 4.23
N ASP A 34 2.28 5.05 4.37
CA ASP A 34 2.11 5.86 5.57
C ASP A 34 0.69 6.45 5.65
N TYR A 35 0.17 6.95 4.52
CA TYR A 35 -1.20 7.44 4.39
C TYR A 35 -2.22 6.38 4.83
N HIS A 36 -2.12 5.18 4.24
CA HIS A 36 -3.07 4.10 4.50
C HIS A 36 -2.87 3.45 5.87
N SER A 37 -1.65 3.46 6.41
CA SER A 37 -1.41 2.98 7.77
C SER A 37 -2.02 3.92 8.82
N LEU A 38 -1.90 5.24 8.63
CA LEU A 38 -2.57 6.23 9.48
C LEU A 38 -4.09 6.07 9.41
N PHE A 39 -4.64 5.91 8.21
CA PHE A 39 -6.08 5.68 8.03
C PHE A 39 -6.57 4.43 8.74
N ASN A 40 -5.88 3.30 8.55
CA ASN A 40 -6.23 2.06 9.22
C ASN A 40 -6.16 2.19 10.74
N ALA A 41 -5.20 2.95 11.27
CA ALA A 41 -5.11 3.21 12.70
C ALA A 41 -6.32 4.01 13.22
N LEU A 42 -6.73 5.06 12.50
CA LEU A 42 -7.93 5.85 12.85
C LEU A 42 -9.21 5.02 12.78
N LEU A 43 -9.37 4.19 11.74
CA LEU A 43 -10.52 3.28 11.64
C LEU A 43 -10.57 2.28 12.79
N ARG A 44 -9.43 1.73 13.22
CA ARG A 44 -9.35 0.84 14.38
C ARG A 44 -9.75 1.54 15.68
N VAL A 45 -9.38 2.82 15.86
CA VAL A 45 -9.86 3.63 17.00
C VAL A 45 -11.39 3.78 16.97
N GLN A 46 -11.97 3.89 15.78
CA GLN A 46 -13.41 3.92 15.56
C GLN A 46 -14.06 2.52 15.52
N GLN A 47 -13.34 1.47 15.91
CA GLN A 47 -13.82 0.08 15.90
C GLN A 47 -14.30 -0.41 14.52
N THR A 48 -13.80 0.21 13.45
CA THR A 48 -14.09 -0.16 12.07
C THR A 48 -13.00 -1.08 11.54
N SER A 49 -13.41 -2.22 10.95
CA SER A 49 -12.46 -3.16 10.35
C SER A 49 -11.85 -2.57 9.09
N ALA A 50 -10.53 -2.67 8.96
CA ALA A 50 -9.77 -2.16 7.83
C ALA A 50 -8.67 -3.14 7.41
N GLN A 51 -8.46 -3.27 6.11
CA GLN A 51 -7.45 -4.12 5.49
C GLN A 51 -6.47 -3.25 4.69
N PHE A 52 -5.18 -3.47 4.94
CA PHE A 52 -4.11 -2.90 4.12
C PHE A 52 -3.91 -3.78 2.90
N ASN A 53 -4.04 -3.24 1.70
CA ASN A 53 -3.85 -3.97 0.46
C ASN A 53 -2.61 -3.44 -0.25
N ILE A 54 -1.76 -4.33 -0.76
CA ILE A 54 -0.58 -3.95 -1.53
C ILE A 54 -0.49 -4.72 -2.84
N GLY A 55 0.10 -4.08 -3.83
CA GLY A 55 0.33 -4.65 -5.12
C GLY A 55 1.00 -3.65 -6.05
N PHE A 56 0.55 -3.61 -7.30
CA PHE A 56 1.11 -2.76 -8.33
C PHE A 56 0.04 -1.93 -9.02
N SER A 57 0.38 -0.68 -9.33
CA SER A 57 -0.34 0.09 -10.36
C SER A 57 0.16 -0.31 -11.74
N ILE A 58 -0.78 -0.55 -12.64
CA ILE A 58 -0.52 -1.01 -14.01
C ILE A 58 -0.47 0.21 -14.94
N PRO A 59 0.55 0.32 -15.81
CA PRO A 59 0.64 1.43 -16.74
C PRO A 59 -0.56 1.49 -17.69
N LYS A 60 -0.85 2.68 -18.20
CA LYS A 60 -1.84 2.88 -19.28
C LYS A 60 -1.35 2.19 -20.56
N GLY A 61 -2.28 1.72 -21.40
CA GLY A 61 -1.98 1.04 -22.66
C GLY A 61 -2.14 -0.48 -22.60
N LEU A 62 -1.58 -1.19 -23.59
CA LEU A 62 -1.63 -2.66 -23.67
C LEU A 62 -0.42 -3.34 -23.04
N SER A 63 0.66 -2.59 -22.78
CA SER A 63 1.88 -3.11 -22.15
C SER A 63 2.69 -2.00 -21.51
N GLY A 64 3.57 -2.33 -20.58
CA GLY A 64 4.52 -1.37 -20.02
C GLY A 64 5.25 -1.86 -18.76
N ALA A 65 6.32 -1.14 -18.42
CA ALA A 65 7.06 -1.37 -17.19
C ALA A 65 6.23 -0.97 -15.96
N VAL A 66 6.23 -1.83 -14.94
CA VAL A 66 5.63 -1.55 -13.63
C VAL A 66 6.72 -0.95 -12.74
N ILE A 67 6.58 0.33 -12.42
CA ILE A 67 7.67 1.15 -11.85
C ILE A 67 7.88 0.99 -10.34
N GLY A 68 6.90 0.41 -9.63
CA GLY A 68 6.98 0.20 -8.20
C GLY A 68 5.64 -0.21 -7.61
N TYR A 69 5.69 -0.64 -6.35
CA TYR A 69 4.49 -1.02 -5.62
C TYR A 69 3.55 0.18 -5.41
N HIS A 70 2.28 -0.15 -5.18
CA HIS A 70 1.27 0.77 -4.70
C HIS A 70 0.38 0.05 -3.69
N CYS A 71 -0.19 0.79 -2.74
CA CYS A 71 -1.07 0.25 -1.71
C CYS A 71 -2.32 1.10 -1.55
N TRP A 72 -3.36 0.50 -0.99
CA TRP A 72 -4.64 1.12 -0.69
C TRP A 72 -5.26 0.44 0.52
N THR A 73 -6.36 0.98 1.02
CA THR A 73 -7.12 0.39 2.13
C THR A 73 -8.47 -0.12 1.63
N GLU A 74 -8.98 -1.17 2.26
CA GLU A 74 -10.42 -1.47 2.25
C GLU A 74 -10.95 -1.38 3.68
N PHE A 75 -12.13 -0.80 3.89
CA PHE A 75 -12.79 -0.77 5.20
C PHE A 75 -14.18 -1.40 5.13
N TYR A 76 -14.64 -2.00 6.22
CA TYR A 76 -15.93 -2.66 6.27
C TYR A 76 -17.01 -1.70 6.77
N HIS A 77 -18.07 -1.52 5.99
CA HIS A 77 -19.29 -0.85 6.41
C HIS A 77 -20.36 -1.89 6.74
N GLU A 78 -20.97 -1.78 7.92
CA GLU A 78 -21.99 -2.71 8.38
C GLU A 78 -23.19 -2.72 7.43
N GLY A 79 -23.63 -3.91 7.00
CA GLY A 79 -24.74 -4.07 6.07
C GLY A 79 -24.41 -3.86 4.59
N GLU A 80 -23.27 -3.23 4.25
CA GLU A 80 -22.91 -2.93 2.86
C GLU A 80 -21.65 -3.68 2.37
N GLY A 81 -20.71 -4.02 3.26
CA GLY A 81 -19.52 -4.81 2.93
C GLY A 81 -18.22 -4.00 2.88
N TRP A 82 -17.27 -4.45 2.07
CA TRP A 82 -15.93 -3.84 1.97
C TRP A 82 -15.89 -2.71 0.93
N PHE A 83 -15.48 -1.52 1.37
CA PHE A 83 -15.29 -0.34 0.52
C PHE A 83 -13.81 -0.04 0.36
N PRO A 84 -13.32 0.12 -0.87
CA PRO A 84 -11.94 0.50 -1.08
C PRO A 84 -11.74 2.01 -0.93
N VAL A 85 -10.55 2.41 -0.47
CA VAL A 85 -10.12 3.80 -0.35
C VAL A 85 -8.65 3.91 -0.74
N ASP A 86 -8.34 4.88 -1.61
CA ASP A 86 -6.96 5.26 -1.92
C ASP A 86 -6.72 6.74 -1.64
N ILE A 87 -6.29 7.03 -0.41
CA ILE A 87 -6.08 8.40 0.06
C ILE A 87 -4.87 9.03 -0.62
N SER A 88 -3.87 8.22 -0.97
CA SER A 88 -2.64 8.74 -1.56
C SER A 88 -2.83 9.16 -3.03
N GLU A 89 -3.75 8.51 -3.75
CA GLU A 89 -4.13 8.96 -5.10
C GLU A 89 -5.14 10.10 -5.04
N ALA A 90 -6.06 10.11 -4.06
CA ALA A 90 -6.95 11.24 -3.81
C ALA A 90 -6.16 12.55 -3.54
N ASP A 91 -5.07 12.46 -2.77
CA ASP A 91 -4.19 13.60 -2.50
C ASP A 91 -3.44 14.09 -3.76
N LYS A 92 -2.94 13.16 -4.58
CA LYS A 92 -2.25 13.49 -5.85
C LYS A 92 -3.22 13.99 -6.93
N HIS A 93 -4.48 13.61 -6.86
CA HIS A 93 -5.54 13.94 -7.81
C HIS A 93 -6.75 14.53 -7.07
N PRO A 94 -6.67 15.79 -6.59
CA PRO A 94 -7.74 16.40 -5.79
C PRO A 94 -9.09 16.50 -6.53
N ASP A 95 -9.07 16.54 -7.87
CA ASP A 95 -10.28 16.48 -8.70
C ASP A 95 -10.98 15.11 -8.69
N GLN A 96 -10.34 14.09 -8.10
CA GLN A 96 -10.81 12.72 -7.97
C GLN A 96 -10.91 12.25 -6.51
N GLU A 97 -10.89 13.16 -5.53
CA GLU A 97 -10.97 12.80 -4.09
C GLU A 97 -12.21 11.93 -3.80
N ASP A 98 -13.40 12.35 -4.24
CA ASP A 98 -14.65 11.60 -4.07
C ASP A 98 -14.64 10.25 -4.81
N TYR A 99 -13.89 10.13 -5.91
CA TYR A 99 -13.78 8.87 -6.65
C TYR A 99 -12.99 7.84 -5.85
N TYR A 100 -11.83 8.23 -5.31
CA TYR A 100 -10.96 7.33 -4.56
C TYR A 100 -11.46 7.03 -3.14
N PHE A 101 -12.56 7.64 -2.70
CA PHE A 101 -13.29 7.24 -1.50
C PHE A 101 -14.47 6.33 -1.85
N GLY A 102 -14.21 5.04 -2.00
CA GLY A 102 -15.20 4.02 -2.33
C GLY A 102 -15.01 3.36 -3.71
N LYS A 103 -14.07 3.85 -4.54
CA LYS A 103 -13.72 3.23 -5.82
C LYS A 103 -12.21 3.15 -6.02
N LEU A 104 -11.81 2.23 -6.88
CA LEU A 104 -10.45 2.11 -7.40
C LEU A 104 -10.53 2.04 -8.93
N ASP A 105 -9.47 2.50 -9.59
CA ASP A 105 -9.29 2.28 -11.01
C ASP A 105 -9.06 0.78 -11.32
N ASN A 106 -9.30 0.38 -12.56
CA ASN A 106 -9.14 -1.00 -13.02
C ASN A 106 -7.70 -1.34 -13.46
N ARG A 107 -6.71 -0.50 -13.12
CA ARG A 107 -5.31 -0.62 -13.53
C ARG A 107 -4.44 -0.98 -12.33
N ARG A 108 -4.83 -2.03 -11.60
CA ARG A 108 -4.12 -2.49 -10.40
C ARG A 108 -4.11 -4.01 -10.33
N VAL A 109 -3.05 -4.56 -9.73
CA VAL A 109 -2.98 -5.98 -9.37
C VAL A 109 -2.67 -6.07 -7.89
N LYS A 110 -3.56 -6.70 -7.12
CA LYS A 110 -3.38 -6.98 -5.69
C LYS A 110 -2.50 -8.21 -5.49
N PHE A 111 -1.49 -8.11 -4.63
CA PHE A 111 -0.58 -9.20 -4.29
C PHE A 111 -0.86 -9.75 -2.90
N THR A 112 -0.84 -8.89 -1.87
CA THR A 112 -1.10 -9.33 -0.49
C THR A 112 -2.00 -8.40 0.28
N VAL A 113 -2.63 -8.97 1.31
CA VAL A 113 -3.50 -8.29 2.26
C VAL A 113 -2.87 -8.37 3.65
N GLY A 114 -2.98 -7.29 4.41
CA GLY A 114 -2.45 -7.18 5.75
C GLY A 114 -0.98 -6.78 5.78
N ARG A 115 -0.42 -6.85 6.99
CA ARG A 115 0.97 -6.56 7.30
C ARG A 115 1.51 -7.64 8.22
N ASP A 116 2.82 -7.64 8.43
CA ASP A 116 3.51 -8.67 9.22
C ASP A 116 3.26 -10.06 8.63
N ILE A 117 3.51 -10.18 7.33
CA ILE A 117 3.22 -11.36 6.52
C ILE A 117 4.33 -12.41 6.72
N PRO A 118 4.00 -13.62 7.21
CA PRO A 118 4.96 -14.71 7.26
C PRO A 118 5.27 -15.21 5.85
N LEU A 119 6.55 -15.43 5.57
CA LEU A 119 6.99 -15.95 4.29
C LEU A 119 6.77 -17.46 4.19
N PRO A 120 6.22 -17.98 3.07
CA PRO A 120 6.04 -19.41 2.87
C PRO A 120 7.36 -20.18 3.03
N GLY A 121 7.35 -21.23 3.85
CA GLY A 121 8.54 -22.04 4.11
C GLY A 121 9.62 -21.37 4.97
N GLY A 122 9.34 -20.18 5.54
CA GLY A 122 10.22 -19.47 6.45
C GLY A 122 10.10 -19.93 7.91
N THR A 123 10.95 -19.37 8.78
CA THR A 123 10.86 -19.51 10.24
C THR A 123 9.92 -18.46 10.86
N THR A 124 9.72 -18.50 12.18
CA THR A 124 8.96 -17.47 12.92
C THR A 124 9.57 -16.07 12.83
N THR A 125 10.82 -15.94 12.39
CA THR A 125 11.50 -14.65 12.18
C THR A 125 11.41 -14.17 10.72
N ASP A 126 10.88 -14.99 9.82
CA ASP A 126 10.76 -14.67 8.40
C ASP A 126 9.42 -14.00 8.10
N ILE A 127 9.24 -12.85 8.74
CA ILE A 127 8.05 -12.02 8.61
C ILE A 127 8.45 -10.72 7.92
N VAL A 128 7.71 -10.33 6.89
CA VAL A 128 7.92 -9.07 6.16
C VAL A 128 6.77 -8.11 6.43
N ASN A 129 7.07 -6.81 6.44
CA ASN A 129 6.04 -5.79 6.66
C ASN A 129 4.86 -5.93 5.69
N PHE A 130 5.18 -6.21 4.43
CA PHE A 130 4.25 -6.58 3.37
C PHE A 130 5.03 -7.33 2.27
N SER A 131 4.35 -8.08 1.41
CA SER A 131 4.99 -8.88 0.37
C SER A 131 4.52 -8.46 -1.02
N VAL A 132 5.43 -7.96 -1.83
CA VAL A 132 5.16 -7.51 -3.20
C VAL A 132 6.38 -7.70 -4.12
N TYR A 133 7.57 -7.65 -3.54
CA TYR A 133 8.83 -7.96 -4.22
C TYR A 133 9.37 -9.33 -3.81
N PRO A 134 10.24 -9.94 -4.64
CA PRO A 134 10.92 -11.17 -4.28
C PRO A 134 11.65 -11.01 -2.94
N TYR A 135 11.62 -12.05 -2.14
CA TYR A 135 12.42 -12.15 -0.93
C TYR A 135 13.51 -13.21 -1.15
N VAL A 136 14.77 -12.81 -1.12
CA VAL A 136 15.90 -13.67 -1.47
C VAL A 136 16.79 -13.88 -0.24
N LYS A 137 17.17 -15.13 0.00
CA LYS A 137 18.19 -15.50 0.99
C LYS A 137 19.38 -16.18 0.30
N VAL A 138 20.59 -15.78 0.67
CA VAL A 138 21.84 -16.43 0.27
C VAL A 138 22.49 -16.98 1.53
N ASN A 139 22.67 -18.30 1.60
CA ASN A 139 23.17 -19.00 2.80
C ASN A 139 22.38 -18.66 4.08
N GLY A 140 21.04 -18.56 3.96
CA GLY A 140 20.15 -18.23 5.08
C GLY A 140 20.04 -16.75 5.44
N VAL A 141 20.85 -15.87 4.85
CA VAL A 141 20.86 -14.42 5.11
C VAL A 141 20.08 -13.68 4.02
N SER A 142 19.23 -12.73 4.41
CA SER A 142 18.49 -11.89 3.45
C SER A 142 19.45 -11.11 2.55
N SER A 143 19.19 -11.14 1.25
CA SER A 143 20.01 -10.48 0.23
C SER A 143 19.19 -9.45 -0.52
N ARG A 144 19.80 -8.29 -0.81
CA ARG A 144 19.27 -7.25 -1.70
C ARG A 144 20.06 -7.17 -3.03
N GLY A 145 20.92 -8.16 -3.29
CA GLY A 145 21.80 -8.19 -4.48
C GLY A 145 21.08 -8.56 -5.77
N PHE A 146 19.80 -8.21 -5.92
CA PHE A 146 18.99 -8.48 -7.10
C PHE A 146 18.22 -7.23 -7.48
N ILE A 147 17.89 -7.10 -8.77
CA ILE A 147 17.08 -6.01 -9.30
C ILE A 147 15.81 -6.64 -9.86
N PRO A 148 14.64 -6.45 -9.21
CA PRO A 148 13.41 -6.99 -9.74
C PRO A 148 12.91 -6.12 -10.90
N HIS A 149 12.45 -6.78 -11.97
CA HIS A 149 11.80 -6.14 -13.10
C HIS A 149 10.39 -6.69 -13.25
N PHE A 150 9.40 -5.81 -13.26
CA PHE A 150 8.00 -6.15 -13.45
C PHE A 150 7.49 -5.50 -14.73
N PHE A 151 6.76 -6.28 -15.52
CA PHE A 151 6.19 -5.84 -16.79
C PHE A 151 4.75 -6.32 -16.89
N TYR A 152 3.89 -5.48 -17.43
CA TYR A 152 2.52 -5.79 -17.75
C TYR A 152 2.34 -5.90 -19.26
N GLU A 153 1.56 -6.88 -19.69
CA GLU A 153 1.12 -7.06 -21.08
C GLU A 153 -0.27 -7.71 -21.10
N VAL A 154 -1.12 -7.24 -22.01
CA VAL A 154 -2.39 -7.91 -22.32
C VAL A 154 -2.08 -9.11 -23.23
N VAL A 155 -2.39 -10.32 -22.74
CA VAL A 155 -2.27 -11.55 -23.52
C VAL A 155 -3.64 -11.90 -24.09
N ASN A 156 -3.71 -12.09 -25.41
CA ASN A 156 -4.91 -12.54 -26.13
C ASN A 156 -5.00 -14.07 -26.17
#